data_AF-A0A7C5B6X0-F1
#
_entry.id   AF-A0A7C5B6X0-F1
#
_cell.length_a   1.000
_cell.length_b   1.000
_cell.length_c   1.000
_cell.angle_alpha   90.00
_cell.angle_beta   90.00
_cell.angle_gamma   90.00
#
_symmetry.space_group_name_H-M   'P 1'
#
loop_
_entity.id
_entity.type
_entity.pdbx_description
1 polymer ?
#
loop_
_entity_poly.entity_id
_entity_poly.type
_entity_poly.pdbx_seq_one_letter_code
_entity_poly.pdbx_strand_id
1 'polypeptide(L)' 'MDKKVIIINCLCGKEVHLEILGGQFQNTYQGNCECGRRWSLEEQSESIEEISDKNEYANIKE' A
#
# COMPACT_ATOMS: atom_id res chain seq x y z
N MET A 1 1.26 11.59 18.92
CA MET A 1 0.89 11.33 17.51
C MET A 1 2.18 11.02 16.78
N ASP A 2 2.49 9.74 16.68
CA ASP A 2 3.69 9.23 16.02
C ASP A 2 3.57 9.46 14.50
N LYS A 3 4.47 10.26 13.94
CA LYS A 3 4.54 10.47 12.49
C LYS A 3 5.12 9.21 11.85
N LYS A 4 4.36 8.54 10.97
CA LYS A 4 4.88 7.44 10.16
C LYS A 4 5.86 7.99 9.11
N VAL A 5 7.08 7.45 9.09
CA VAL A 5 8.13 7.74 8.10
C VAL A 5 8.56 6.42 7.48
N ILE A 6 8.69 6.39 6.16
CA ILE A 6 9.21 5.23 5.43
C ILE A 6 10.58 5.60 4.86
N ILE A 7 11.57 4.74 5.09
CA ILE A 7 12.93 4.92 4.56
C ILE A 7 13.14 3.94 3.41
N ILE A 8 13.54 4.46 2.25
CA ILE A 8 13.89 3.65 1.09
C ILE A 8 15.29 4.00 0.58
N ASN A 9 15.90 3.07 -0.14
CA ASN A 9 17.13 3.32 -0.88
C ASN A 9 16.81 3.76 -2.31
N CYS A 10 17.26 4.96 -2.68
CA CYS A 10 17.21 5.40 -4.06
C CYS A 10 18.20 4.59 -4.91
N LEU A 11 17.91 4.45 -6.19
CA LEU A 11 18.81 3.80 -7.18
C LEU A 11 20.18 4.49 -7.31
N CYS A 12 20.35 5.72 -6.81
CA CYS A 12 21.65 6.37 -6.72
C CYS A 12 22.48 5.95 -5.49
N GLY A 13 21.95 5.05 -4.65
CA GLY A 13 22.61 4.55 -3.44
C GLY A 13 22.42 5.41 -2.18
N LYS A 14 21.57 6.44 -2.23
CA LYS A 14 21.27 7.31 -1.08
C LYS A 14 19.94 6.96 -0.45
N GLU A 15 19.85 7.13 0.87
CA GLU A 15 18.62 6.99 1.63
C GLU A 15 17.65 8.16 1.32
N VAL A 16 16.37 7.85 1.28
CA VAL A 16 15.29 8.82 1.09
C VAL A 16 14.24 8.59 2.15
N HIS A 17 13.93 9.65 2.89
CA HIS A 17 12.86 9.64 3.88
C HIS A 17 11.57 10.09 3.20
N LEU A 18 10.57 9.21 3.21
CA LEU A 18 9.24 9.50 2.71
C LEU A 18 8.33 9.84 3.89
N GLU A 19 7.69 11.00 3.80
CA GLU A 19 6.74 11.48 4.78
C GLU A 19 5.32 11.31 4.25
N ILE A 20 4.38 11.01 5.14
CA ILE A 20 2.96 11.02 4.81
C ILE A 20 2.53 12.45 4.48
N LEU A 21 1.92 12.65 3.31
CA LEU A 21 1.22 13.90 3.06
C LEU A 21 -0.05 13.87 3.91
N GLY A 22 -0.22 14.83 4.82
CA GLY A 22 -1.27 14.79 5.83
C GLY A 22 -2.68 14.80 5.23
N GLY A 23 -3.59 14.02 5.83
CA GLY A 23 -5.01 13.96 5.48
C GLY A 23 -5.67 12.75 6.15
N GLN A 24 -7.00 12.79 6.33
CA GLN A 24 -7.74 11.75 7.08
C GLN A 24 -7.75 10.37 6.38
N PHE A 25 -7.39 10.32 5.09
CA PHE A 25 -7.43 9.10 4.27
C PHE A 25 -6.23 8.97 3.32
N GLN A 26 -5.12 9.68 3.58
CA GLN A 26 -3.96 9.65 2.68
C GLN A 26 -2.99 8.53 3.08
N ASN A 27 -2.91 7.53 2.22
CA ASN A 27 -1.99 6.39 2.32
C ASN A 27 -0.70 6.60 1.50
N THR A 28 -0.46 7.83 1.05
CA THR A 28 0.63 8.18 0.14
C THR A 28 1.78 8.84 0.89
N TYR A 29 2.97 8.27 0.72
CA TYR A 29 4.23 8.77 1.24
C TYR A 29 5.05 9.37 0.09
N GLN A 30 5.62 10.55 0.29
CA GLN A 30 6.43 11.22 -0.72
C GLN A 30 7.75 11.73 -0.15
N GLY A 31 8.77 11.77 -1.01
CA GLY A 31 10.07 12.33 -0.67
C GLY A 31 10.93 12.55 -1.90
N ASN A 32 11.93 13.41 -1.76
CA ASN A 32 12.87 13.73 -2.83
C ASN A 32 14.26 13.22 -2.45
N CYS A 33 14.90 12.52 -3.37
CA CYS A 33 16.30 12.19 -3.24
C CYS A 33 17.16 13.36 -3.70
N GLU A 34 18.30 13.56 -3.06
CA GLU A 34 19.28 14.60 -3.43
C GLU A 34 19.82 14.46 -4.86
N CYS A 35 19.67 13.30 -5.49
CA CYS A 35 20.01 13.12 -6.92
C CYS A 35 18.98 13.73 -7.89
N GLY A 36 17.91 14.34 -7.37
CA GLY A 36 16.84 14.96 -8.15
C GLY A 36 15.65 14.04 -8.47
N ARG A 37 15.67 12.78 -8.03
CA ARG A 37 14.54 11.85 -8.21
C ARG A 37 13.48 12.05 -7.12
N ARG A 38 12.21 12.04 -7.53
CA ARG A 38 11.06 12.06 -6.63
C ARG A 38 10.50 10.67 -6.45
N TRP A 39 10.16 10.34 -5.22
CA TRP A 39 9.59 9.06 -4.82
C TRP A 39 8.18 9.27 -4.28
N SER A 40 7.27 8.37 -4.66
CA SER A 40 5.90 8.31 -4.18
C SER A 40 5.55 6.84 -3.94
N LEU A 41 5.05 6.54 -2.75
CA LEU A 41 4.68 5.18 -2.33
C LEU A 41 3.26 5.22 -1.76
N GLU A 42 2.41 4.30 -2.19
CA GLU A 42 1.03 4.20 -1.73
C GLU A 42 0.84 2.87 -1.00
N GLU A 43 0.32 2.94 0.22
CA GLU A 43 -0.07 1.74 0.97
C GLU A 43 -1.34 1.14 0.34
N GLN A 44 -1.21 -0.07 -0.23
CA GLN A 44 -2.33 -0.82 -0.76
C GLN A 44 -2.92 -1.70 0.35
N SER A 45 -4.24 -1.62 0.54
CA SER A 45 -4.99 -2.52 1.42
C SER A 45 -5.67 -3.57 0.53
N GLU A 46 -5.13 -4.78 0.45
CA GLU A 46 -5.86 -5.89 -0.19
C GLU A 46 -7.07 -6.25 0.68
N SER A 47 -8.27 -6.02 0.15
CA SER A 47 -9.49 -6.58 0.73
C SER A 47 -9.55 -8.04 0.32
N ILE A 48 -9.41 -8.95 1.28
CA ILE A 48 -9.65 -10.39 1.04
C ILE A 48 -11.16 -10.53 0.83
N GLU A 49 -11.60 -10.62 -0.43
CA GLU A 49 -12.97 -10.98 -0.74
C GLU A 49 -13.19 -12.46 -0.40
N GLU A 50 -13.97 -12.74 0.65
CA GLU A 50 -14.41 -14.09 1.01
C GLU A 50 -15.36 -14.62 -0.08
N ILE A 51 -14.88 -15.52 -0.92
CA ILE A 51 -15.72 -16.23 -1.89
C ILE A 51 -16.60 -17.21 -1.10
N SER A 52 -17.85 -16.84 -0.83
CA SER A 52 -18.84 -17.75 -0.26
C SER A 52 -19.34 -18.70 -1.36
N ASP A 53 -18.68 -19.85 -1.50
CA ASP A 53 -19.06 -20.95 -2.37
C ASP A 53 -20.38 -21.60 -1.85
N LYS A 54 -21.53 -21.07 -2.27
CA LYS A 54 -22.83 -21.74 -2.08
C LYS A 54 -22.93 -22.88 -3.10
N ASN A 55 -22.36 -24.04 -2.76
CA ASN A 55 -22.65 -25.28 -3.47
C ASN A 55 -24.09 -25.70 -3.19
N GLU A 56 -24.98 -25.42 -4.15
CA GLU A 56 -26.35 -25.91 -4.17
C GLU A 56 -26.31 -27.39 -4.56
N TYR A 57 -26.46 -28.28 -3.56
CA TYR A 57 -26.55 -29.72 -3.78
C TYR A 57 -27.78 -30.03 -4.64
N ALA A 58 -27.55 -30.23 -5.94
CA ALA A 58 -28.56 -30.75 -6.86
C ALA A 58 -28.97 -32.15 -6.38
N ASN A 59 -30.17 -32.21 -5.80
CA ASN A 59 -30.85 -33.41 -5.38
C ASN A 59 -31.19 -34.28 -6.60
N ILE A 60 -30.35 -35.26 -6.92
CA ILE A 60 -30.68 -36.28 -7.91
C ILE A 60 -31.65 -37.24 -7.21
N LYS A 61 -32.94 -37.11 -7.54
CA LYS A 61 -33.98 -38.06 -7.11
C LYS A 61 -33.76 -39.40 -7.81
N GLU A 62 -34.04 -40.45 -7.04
CA GLU A 62 -33.99 -41.89 -7.32
C GLU A 62 -34.58 -42.31 -8.67
#